data_AF-A0A7J9GUR0-F1
#
_entry.id   AF-A0A7J9GUR0-F1
#
_cell.length_a   1.000
_cell.length_b   1.000
_cell.length_c   1.000
_cell.angle_alpha   90.00
_cell.angle_beta   90.00
_cell.angle_gamma   90.00
#
_symmetry.space_group_name_H-M   'P 1'
#
loop_
_entity.id
_entity.type
_entity.pdbx_description
1 polymer ?
#
loop_
_entity_poly.entity_id
_entity_poly.type
_entity_poly.pdbx_seq_one_letter_code
_entity_poly.pdbx_strand_id
1 'polypeptide(L)' 'MGFSNRGAAEIVLAVTAVVALLQFSHAAVYKVGDSAGWTSIGNLDYKQWSATKTFQVGDII' A
#
# COMPACT_ATOMS: atom_id res chain seq x y z
N MET A 1 -8.96 0.44 -41.20
CA MET A 1 -8.12 1.43 -40.49
C MET A 1 -7.10 0.64 -39.69
N GLY A 2 -5.86 0.51 -40.19
CA GLY A 2 -4.81 -0.26 -39.53
C GLY A 2 -3.82 0.70 -38.87
N PHE A 3 -3.73 0.68 -37.55
CA PHE A 3 -2.66 1.40 -36.86
C PHE A 3 -1.32 0.74 -37.21
N SER A 4 -0.34 1.56 -37.60
CA SER A 4 1.03 1.09 -37.82
C SER A 4 1.60 0.56 -36.51
N ASN A 5 2.22 -0.63 -36.53
CA ASN A 5 2.88 -1.25 -35.38
C ASN A 5 3.93 -0.33 -34.73
N ARG A 6 4.49 0.62 -35.50
CA ARG A 6 5.41 1.65 -35.00
C ARG A 6 4.71 2.68 -34.10
N GLY A 7 3.55 3.17 -34.52
CA GLY A 7 2.76 4.11 -33.71
C GLY A 7 2.25 3.45 -32.43
N ALA A 8 1.88 2.17 -32.49
CA ALA A 8 1.53 1.42 -31.29
C ALA A 8 2.70 1.29 -30.30
N ALA A 9 3.92 1.00 -30.80
CA ALA A 9 5.11 0.88 -29.95
C ALA A 9 5.50 2.21 -29.29
N GLU A 10 5.41 3.32 -30.01
CA GLU A 10 5.68 4.66 -29.46
C GLU A 10 4.68 5.06 -28.37
N ILE A 11 3.40 4.77 -28.57
CA ILE A 11 2.36 5.01 -27.56
C ILE A 11 2.62 4.18 -26.30
N VAL A 12 2.96 2.89 -26.46
CA VAL A 12 3.29 2.02 -25.32
C VAL A 12 4.49 2.57 -24.55
N LEU A 13 5.56 2.96 -25.24
CA LEU A 13 6.75 3.53 -24.60
C LEU A 13 6.43 4.82 -23.84
N ALA A 14 5.63 5.71 -24.43
CA ALA A 14 5.20 6.95 -23.79
C ALA A 14 4.36 6.68 -22.53
N VAL A 15 3.41 5.74 -22.59
CA VAL A 15 2.58 5.36 -21.43
C VAL A 15 3.44 4.74 -20.32
N THR A 16 4.36 3.83 -20.66
CA THR A 16 5.27 3.25 -19.67
C THR A 16 6.15 4.31 -19.01
N ALA A 17 6.67 5.26 -19.76
CA ALA A 17 7.46 6.36 -19.23
C ALA A 17 6.64 7.25 -18.27
N VAL A 18 5.39 7.57 -18.62
CA VAL A 18 4.48 8.34 -17.74
C VAL A 18 4.18 7.59 -16.45
N VAL A 19 3.85 6.30 -16.53
CA VAL A 19 3.55 5.48 -15.34
C VAL A 19 4.77 5.34 -14.42
N ALA A 20 5.98 5.23 -14.97
CA ALA A 20 7.22 5.16 -14.18
C ALA A 20 7.51 6.45 -13.38
N LEU A 21 6.95 7.59 -13.79
CA LEU A 21 7.09 8.87 -13.10
C LEU A 21 6.02 9.10 -12.02
N LEU A 22 4.98 8.27 -11.96
CA LEU A 22 3.94 8.38 -10.95
C LEU A 22 4.46 7.84 -9.61
N GLN A 23 4.45 8.70 -8.58
CA GLN A 23 4.66 8.26 -7.21
C GLN A 23 3.32 7.87 -6.57
N PHE A 24 3.29 6.72 -5.90
CA PHE A 24 2.11 6.25 -5.17
C PHE A 24 2.28 6.55 -3.68
N SER A 25 1.25 7.10 -3.05
CA SER A 25 1.15 7.15 -1.60
C SER A 25 0.35 5.94 -1.11
N HIS A 26 0.86 5.27 -0.09
CA HIS A 26 0.23 4.12 0.54
C HIS A 26 0.18 4.34 2.04
N ALA A 27 -0.96 4.01 2.63
CA ALA A 27 -1.17 3.99 4.08
C ALA A 27 -1.67 2.60 4.49
N ALA A 28 -1.16 2.10 5.62
CA ALA A 28 -1.59 0.86 6.21
C ALA A 28 -2.76 1.09 7.18
N VAL A 29 -3.59 0.07 7.35
CA VAL A 29 -4.59 0.00 8.41
C VAL A 29 -4.21 -1.13 9.35
N TYR A 30 -3.87 -0.77 10.58
CA TYR A 30 -3.50 -1.71 11.63
C TYR A 30 -4.69 -1.97 12.53
N LYS A 31 -5.20 -3.20 12.54
CA LYS A 31 -6.24 -3.58 13.50
C LYS A 31 -5.59 -3.82 14.86
N VAL A 32 -5.90 -2.98 15.85
CA VAL A 32 -5.34 -3.14 17.20
C VAL A 32 -5.66 -4.53 17.75
N GLY A 33 -4.62 -5.24 18.21
CA GLY A 33 -4.74 -6.62 18.71
C GLY A 33 -4.96 -7.68 17.63
N ASP A 34 -4.80 -7.32 16.35
CA ASP A 34 -4.96 -8.20 15.18
C ASP A 34 -6.30 -8.97 15.22
N SER A 35 -6.28 -10.29 15.39
CA SER A 35 -7.49 -11.12 15.47
C SER A 35 -8.19 -11.04 16.83
N ALA A 36 -7.49 -10.64 17.89
CA ALA A 36 -8.07 -10.53 19.23
C ALA A 36 -8.80 -9.21 19.46
N GLY A 37 -8.50 -8.19 18.65
CA GLY A 37 -9.14 -6.89 18.71
C GLY A 37 -8.77 -6.06 19.94
N TRP A 38 -9.58 -5.04 20.22
CA TRP A 38 -9.42 -4.17 21.38
C TRP A 38 -10.27 -4.66 22.55
N THR A 39 -9.61 -5.26 23.53
CA THR A 39 -10.25 -5.89 24.69
C THR A 39 -9.33 -5.92 25.92
N SER A 40 -9.95 -5.97 27.10
CA SER A 40 -9.27 -6.23 28.38
C SER A 40 -9.26 -7.73 28.74
N ILE A 41 -9.86 -8.58 27.90
CA ILE A 41 -9.97 -10.03 28.13
C ILE A 41 -8.72 -10.73 27.58
N GLY A 42 -8.25 -11.78 28.26
CA GLY A 42 -7.24 -12.70 27.69
C GLY A 42 -5.79 -12.21 27.75
N ASN A 43 -5.51 -11.19 28.58
CA ASN A 43 -4.14 -10.74 28.90
C ASN A 43 -3.30 -10.39 27.66
N LEU A 44 -3.91 -9.72 26.68
CA LEU A 44 -3.20 -9.27 25.47
C LEU A 44 -2.14 -8.22 25.80
N ASP A 45 -0.93 -8.45 25.30
CA ASP A 45 0.15 -7.48 25.39
C ASP A 45 0.13 -6.53 24.17
N TYR A 46 -0.55 -5.40 24.33
CA TYR A 46 -0.57 -4.35 23.29
C TYR A 46 0.78 -3.66 23.09
N LYS A 47 1.69 -3.72 24.08
CA LYS A 47 3.05 -3.19 23.89
C LYS A 47 3.84 -4.12 22.97
N GLN A 48 3.71 -5.43 23.15
CA GLN A 48 4.30 -6.38 22.23
C GLN A 48 3.67 -6.28 20.84
N TRP A 49 2.34 -6.14 20.76
CA TRP A 49 1.66 -5.93 19.47
C TRP A 49 2.23 -4.72 18.72
N SER A 50 2.31 -3.55 19.36
CA SER A 50 2.82 -2.34 18.70
C SER A 50 4.30 -2.44 18.37
N ALA A 51 5.11 -3.12 19.19
CA ALA A 51 6.53 -3.33 18.93
C ALA A 51 6.81 -4.17 17.67
N THR A 52 5.84 -4.96 17.20
CA THR A 52 5.97 -5.74 15.95
C THR A 52 5.58 -4.96 14.68
N LYS A 53 5.14 -3.70 14.81
CA LYS A 53 4.62 -2.89 13.70
C LYS A 53 5.54 -1.68 13.47
N THR A 54 5.58 -1.19 12.23
CA THR A 54 6.28 0.04 11.87
C THR A 54 5.24 1.02 11.36
N PHE A 55 4.93 2.05 12.14
CA PHE A 55 3.94 3.05 11.78
C PHE A 55 4.58 4.16 10.97
N GLN A 56 3.92 4.56 9.89
CA GLN A 56 4.28 5.65 9.01
C GLN A 56 3.23 6.75 9.06
N VAL A 57 3.61 7.96 8.64
CA VAL A 57 2.67 9.07 8.53
C VAL A 57 1.62 8.74 7.48
N GLY A 58 0.35 8.83 7.88
CA GLY A 58 -0.80 8.50 7.02
C GLY A 58 -1.48 7.17 7.38
N ASP A 59 -0.83 6.32 8.19
CA ASP A 59 -1.43 5.07 8.64
C ASP A 59 -2.61 5.28 9.60
N ILE A 60 -3.52 4.30 9.62
CA ILE A 60 -4.66 4.23 10.54
C ILE A 60 -4.43 3.07 11.52
N ILE A 61 -4.74 3.31 12.78
CA ILE A 61 -4.63 2.35 13.89
C ILE A 61 -6.03 2.17 14.51
#